data_AF-A0A7G6YLG1-F1
#
_entry.id   AF-A0A7G6YLG1-F1
#
_cell.length_a   1.000
_cell.length_b   1.000
_cell.length_c   1.000
_cell.angle_alpha   90.00
_cell.angle_beta   90.00
_cell.angle_gamma   90.00
#
_symmetry.space_group_name_H-M   'P 1'
#
loop_
_entity.id
_entity.type
_entity.pdbx_description
1 polymer ?
#
loop_
_entity_poly.entity_id
_entity_poly.type
_entity_poly.pdbx_seq_one_letter_code
_entity_poly.pdbx_strand_id
1 'polypeptide(L)'
;MKAINRLLLLLLLSSFAQGYAQTTADQVACLKENAVVISNVEPSNEDYTDLAHLKQSLQDITIVGLGEQSHHDGSTFKAKTRLVKFLHQQMGFRIIAFESGFYDCYKSWQEIQAGKTAIDAARKSIYLATANK
;
A
#
# COMPACT_ATOMS: atom_id res chain seq x y z
N MET A 1 40.67 -25.64 42.81
CA MET A 1 39.76 -26.62 42.17
C MET A 1 38.27 -26.33 42.31
N LYS A 2 37.75 -25.87 43.47
CA LYS A 2 36.29 -25.64 43.64
C LYS A 2 35.69 -24.48 42.81
N ALA A 3 36.48 -23.43 42.50
CA ALA A 3 36.01 -22.28 41.71
C ALA A 3 35.83 -22.59 40.21
N ILE A 4 36.69 -23.44 39.65
CA ILE A 4 36.62 -23.86 38.23
C ILE A 4 35.36 -24.69 37.98
N ASN A 5 34.98 -25.57 38.91
CA ASN A 5 33.73 -26.33 38.80
C ASN A 5 32.47 -25.47 38.91
N ARG A 6 32.51 -24.33 39.62
CA ARG A 6 31.36 -23.40 39.67
C ARG A 6 31.21 -22.58 38.40
N LEU A 7 32.32 -22.21 37.76
CA LEU A 7 32.32 -21.49 36.49
C LEU A 7 31.84 -22.38 35.32
N LEU A 8 32.26 -23.66 35.32
CA LEU A 8 31.75 -24.68 34.39
C LEU A 8 30.26 -24.97 34.57
N LEU A 9 29.75 -24.96 35.82
CA LEU A 9 28.33 -25.15 36.08
C LEU A 9 27.47 -23.98 35.58
N LEU A 10 27.95 -22.74 35.71
CA LEU A 10 27.26 -21.53 35.23
C LEU A 10 27.21 -21.45 33.70
N LEU A 11 28.27 -21.89 33.01
CA LEU A 11 28.32 -21.96 31.54
C LEU A 11 27.40 -23.05 30.95
N LEU A 12 27.12 -24.12 31.69
CA LEU A 12 26.18 -25.17 31.27
C LEU A 12 24.70 -24.76 31.43
N LEU A 13 24.40 -23.83 32.33
CA LEU A 13 23.03 -23.34 32.58
C LEU A 13 22.58 -22.25 31.58
N SER A 14 23.51 -21.55 30.92
CA SER A 14 23.16 -20.50 29.94
C SER A 14 22.73 -21.02 28.57
N SER A 15 22.91 -22.31 28.27
CA SER A 15 22.63 -22.90 26.96
C SER A 15 21.17 -23.31 26.74
N PHE A 16 20.27 -23.05 27.71
CA PHE A 16 18.85 -23.39 27.64
C PHE A 16 17.92 -22.18 27.43
N ALA A 17 18.45 -21.04 26.97
CA ALA A 17 17.59 -20.02 26.39
C ALA A 17 17.16 -20.48 24.99
N GLN A 18 16.08 -21.26 24.92
CA GLN A 18 15.36 -21.44 23.66
C GLN A 18 14.91 -20.05 23.21
N GLY A 19 15.57 -19.49 22.19
CA GLY A 19 15.02 -18.37 21.45
C GLY A 19 13.72 -18.84 20.82
N TYR A 20 12.58 -18.33 21.28
CA TYR A 20 11.31 -18.51 20.59
C TYR A 20 11.41 -17.76 19.27
N ALA A 21 11.84 -18.45 18.20
CA ALA A 21 11.53 -18.00 16.86
C ALA A 21 9.99 -18.01 16.76
N GLN A 22 9.37 -16.85 16.58
CA GLN A 22 7.93 -16.79 16.32
C GLN A 22 7.62 -17.74 15.16
N THR A 23 6.72 -18.69 15.40
CA THR A 23 6.35 -19.62 14.34
C THR A 23 5.53 -18.85 13.30
N THR A 24 5.73 -19.21 12.02
CA THR A 24 4.96 -18.63 10.91
C THR A 24 3.45 -18.84 11.08
N ALA A 25 3.04 -19.88 11.81
CA ALA A 25 1.63 -20.18 12.09
C ALA A 25 0.98 -19.12 12.99
N ASP A 26 1.63 -18.71 14.07
CA ASP A 26 1.10 -17.69 14.99
C ASP A 26 0.99 -16.33 14.31
N GLN A 27 1.99 -15.98 13.47
CA GLN A 27 1.97 -14.74 12.69
C GLN A 27 0.84 -14.74 11.66
N VAL A 28 0.62 -15.86 10.95
CA VAL A 28 -0.50 -15.98 10.00
C VAL A 28 -1.85 -15.93 10.72
N ALA A 29 -1.97 -16.55 11.89
CA ALA A 29 -3.20 -16.48 12.70
C ALA A 29 -3.49 -15.03 13.12
N CYS A 30 -2.49 -14.32 13.65
CA CYS A 30 -2.59 -12.92 14.01
C CYS A 30 -3.02 -12.05 12.81
N LEU A 31 -2.42 -12.25 11.63
CA LEU A 31 -2.82 -11.51 10.43
C LEU A 31 -4.27 -11.80 10.03
N LYS A 32 -4.70 -13.06 10.06
CA LYS A 32 -6.10 -13.42 9.73
C LYS A 32 -7.10 -12.79 10.69
N GLU A 33 -6.74 -12.67 11.96
CA GLU A 33 -7.60 -12.08 12.99
C GLU A 33 -7.70 -10.55 12.87
N ASN A 34 -6.62 -9.89 12.42
CA ASN A 34 -6.53 -8.43 12.43
C ASN A 34 -6.63 -7.77 11.05
N ALA A 35 -6.53 -8.53 9.95
CA ALA A 35 -6.59 -7.98 8.61
C ALA A 35 -8.01 -7.51 8.25
N VAL A 36 -8.10 -6.34 7.63
CA VAL A 36 -9.33 -5.87 7.00
C VAL A 36 -9.44 -6.49 5.62
N VAL A 37 -10.55 -7.20 5.36
CA VAL A 37 -10.80 -7.85 4.07
C VAL A 37 -11.35 -6.84 3.08
N ILE A 38 -10.70 -6.73 1.92
CA ILE A 38 -11.22 -5.97 0.77
C ILE A 38 -11.96 -6.95 -0.14
N SER A 39 -13.27 -6.77 -0.29
CA SER A 39 -14.13 -7.73 -0.99
C SER A 39 -14.21 -7.47 -2.49
N ASN A 40 -13.87 -6.26 -2.94
CA ASN A 40 -13.96 -5.89 -4.35
C ASN A 40 -12.89 -4.87 -4.77
N VAL A 41 -12.35 -5.06 -5.98
CA VAL A 41 -11.35 -4.16 -6.59
C VAL A 41 -11.87 -3.41 -7.82
N GLU A 42 -13.07 -3.72 -8.32
CA GLU A 42 -13.61 -3.12 -9.54
C GLU A 42 -13.93 -1.63 -9.32
N PRO A 43 -13.41 -0.71 -10.17
CA PRO A 43 -13.63 0.72 -10.01
C PRO A 43 -15.09 1.18 -10.14
N SER A 44 -15.92 0.36 -10.79
CA SER A 44 -17.36 0.60 -10.93
C SER A 44 -18.14 0.28 -9.65
N ASN A 45 -17.56 -0.46 -8.71
CA ASN A 45 -18.20 -0.71 -7.43
C ASN A 45 -18.00 0.47 -6.47
N GLU A 46 -19.07 1.22 -6.26
CA GLU A 46 -19.13 2.40 -5.37
C GLU A 46 -19.66 2.09 -3.96
N ASP A 47 -19.96 0.82 -3.65
CA ASP A 47 -20.11 0.39 -2.27
C ASP A 47 -18.72 0.36 -1.62
N TYR A 48 -18.45 1.30 -0.71
CA TYR A 48 -17.16 1.46 -0.04
C TYR A 48 -17.14 0.94 1.40
N THR A 49 -18.10 0.10 1.78
CA THR A 49 -18.18 -0.45 3.15
C THR A 49 -16.91 -1.19 3.58
N ASP A 50 -16.30 -1.96 2.67
CA ASP A 50 -15.04 -2.68 2.90
C ASP A 50 -13.81 -1.76 3.04
N LEU A 51 -13.90 -0.49 2.63
CA LEU A 51 -12.86 0.54 2.81
C LEU A 51 -13.11 1.46 4.00
N ALA A 52 -14.24 1.32 4.71
CA ALA A 52 -14.67 2.26 5.74
C ALA A 52 -13.65 2.45 6.88
N HIS A 53 -12.90 1.40 7.24
CA HIS A 53 -11.84 1.46 8.24
C HIS A 53 -10.76 2.50 7.92
N LEU A 54 -10.51 2.78 6.64
CA LEU A 54 -9.52 3.79 6.23
C LEU A 54 -9.90 5.21 6.64
N LYS A 55 -11.20 5.50 6.86
CA LYS A 55 -11.63 6.83 7.33
C LYS A 55 -10.99 7.19 8.66
N GLN A 56 -10.88 6.21 9.56
CA GLN A 56 -10.24 6.38 10.86
C GLN A 56 -8.71 6.40 10.73
N SER A 57 -8.14 5.44 9.99
CA SER A 57 -6.68 5.33 9.85
C SER A 57 -6.03 6.52 9.13
N LEU A 58 -6.78 7.18 8.24
CA LEU A 58 -6.31 8.33 7.47
C LEU A 58 -6.94 9.65 7.95
N GLN A 59 -7.51 9.68 9.16
CA GLN A 59 -8.01 10.91 9.75
C GLN A 59 -6.89 11.94 9.87
N ASP A 60 -7.17 13.19 9.47
CA ASP A 60 -6.24 14.32 9.48
C ASP A 60 -4.97 14.15 8.62
N ILE A 61 -4.89 13.08 7.81
CA ILE A 61 -3.80 12.86 6.87
C ILE A 61 -4.02 13.70 5.61
N THR A 62 -3.01 14.50 5.24
CA THR A 62 -3.06 15.37 4.06
C THR A 62 -2.49 14.70 2.80
N ILE A 63 -1.50 13.81 2.96
CA ILE A 63 -0.79 13.16 1.85
C ILE A 63 -0.84 11.65 2.06
N VAL A 64 -1.35 10.93 1.07
CA VAL A 64 -1.40 9.45 1.04
C VAL A 64 -0.58 8.96 -0.15
N GLY A 65 0.46 8.19 0.13
CA GLY A 65 1.27 7.52 -0.90
C GLY A 65 0.63 6.19 -1.32
N LEU A 66 0.43 5.99 -2.63
CA LEU A 66 -0.17 4.77 -3.19
C LEU A 66 0.83 4.03 -4.10
N GLY A 67 1.60 3.11 -3.51
CA GLY A 67 2.56 2.27 -4.22
C GLY A 67 1.90 1.18 -5.08
N GLU A 68 2.73 0.39 -5.76
CA GLU A 68 2.34 -0.83 -6.49
C GLU A 68 3.45 -1.88 -6.39
N GLN A 69 3.10 -3.16 -6.39
CA GLN A 69 4.09 -4.25 -6.26
C GLN A 69 4.92 -4.41 -7.53
N SER A 70 4.29 -4.27 -8.69
CA SER A 70 4.92 -4.26 -10.00
C SER A 70 4.18 -3.32 -10.92
N HIS A 71 4.89 -2.82 -11.93
CA HIS A 71 4.21 -2.22 -13.07
C HIS A 71 3.35 -3.27 -13.79
N HIS A 72 2.31 -2.81 -14.47
CA HIS A 72 1.41 -3.62 -15.33
C HIS A 72 0.48 -4.61 -14.63
N ASP A 73 0.34 -4.57 -13.30
CA ASP A 73 -0.69 -5.38 -12.63
C ASP A 73 -2.08 -4.72 -12.73
N GLY A 74 -2.91 -5.25 -13.62
CA GLY A 74 -4.28 -4.79 -13.83
C GLY A 74 -5.15 -4.86 -12.58
N SER A 75 -4.92 -5.84 -11.69
CA SER A 75 -5.69 -5.96 -10.43
C SER A 75 -5.30 -4.85 -9.46
N THR A 76 -4.00 -4.57 -9.33
CA THR A 76 -3.51 -3.43 -8.55
C THR A 76 -4.03 -2.11 -9.09
N PHE A 77 -4.06 -1.89 -10.41
CA PHE A 77 -4.61 -0.65 -10.98
C PHE A 77 -6.10 -0.49 -10.73
N LYS A 78 -6.88 -1.57 -10.84
CA LYS A 78 -8.31 -1.57 -10.49
C LYS A 78 -8.51 -1.17 -9.02
N ALA A 79 -7.81 -1.85 -8.11
CA ALA A 79 -7.88 -1.56 -6.68
C ALA A 79 -7.48 -0.12 -6.35
N LYS A 80 -6.36 0.38 -6.91
CA LYS A 80 -5.90 1.77 -6.73
C LYS A 80 -6.92 2.77 -7.27
N THR A 81 -7.51 2.50 -8.43
CA THR A 81 -8.53 3.39 -9.01
C THR A 81 -9.76 3.46 -8.10
N ARG A 82 -10.24 2.32 -7.60
CA ARG A 82 -11.34 2.26 -6.62
C ARG A 82 -10.99 3.01 -5.33
N LEU A 83 -9.78 2.84 -4.82
CA LEU A 83 -9.28 3.53 -3.63
C LEU A 83 -9.20 5.05 -3.84
N VAL A 84 -8.69 5.52 -4.98
CA VAL A 84 -8.67 6.95 -5.32
C VAL A 84 -10.07 7.53 -5.35
N LYS A 85 -11.06 6.82 -5.93
CA LYS A 85 -12.46 7.24 -5.90
C LYS A 85 -12.98 7.37 -4.47
N PHE A 86 -12.71 6.38 -3.61
CA PHE A 86 -13.07 6.44 -2.20
C PHE A 86 -12.43 7.64 -1.48
N LEU A 87 -11.11 7.83 -1.60
CA LEU A 87 -10.41 8.96 -0.98
C LEU A 87 -10.97 10.30 -1.44
N HIS A 88 -11.29 10.42 -2.72
CA HIS A 88 -11.89 11.63 -3.27
C HIS A 88 -13.31 11.86 -2.75
N GLN A 89 -14.21 10.88 -2.95
CA GLN A 89 -15.64 11.02 -2.73
C GLN A 89 -16.01 10.98 -1.24
N GLN A 90 -15.32 10.15 -0.44
CA GLN A 90 -15.66 9.90 0.96
C GLN A 90 -14.78 10.67 1.94
N MET A 91 -13.58 11.09 1.52
CA MET A 91 -12.60 11.74 2.41
C MET A 91 -12.12 13.11 1.90
N GLY A 92 -12.58 13.57 0.73
CA GLY A 92 -12.35 14.93 0.27
C GLY A 92 -10.94 15.21 -0.29
N PHE A 93 -10.17 14.18 -0.66
CA PHE A 93 -8.90 14.37 -1.38
C PHE A 93 -9.18 14.93 -2.78
N ARG A 94 -8.41 15.95 -3.22
CA ARG A 94 -8.70 16.69 -4.47
C ARG A 94 -7.57 16.70 -5.48
N ILE A 95 -6.38 16.27 -5.07
CA ILE A 95 -5.16 16.32 -5.89
C ILE A 95 -4.62 14.91 -6.01
N ILE A 96 -4.32 14.50 -7.24
CA ILE A 96 -3.56 13.29 -7.53
C ILE A 96 -2.22 13.70 -8.14
N ALA A 97 -1.15 13.22 -7.53
CA ALA A 97 0.20 13.34 -8.07
C ALA A 97 0.61 11.99 -8.65
N PHE A 98 1.12 11.98 -9.88
CA PHE A 98 1.61 10.78 -10.53
C PHE A 98 3.13 10.71 -10.40
N GLU A 99 3.65 9.48 -10.33
CA GLU A 99 5.08 9.21 -10.53
C GLU A 99 5.41 9.43 -12.01
N SER A 100 5.49 10.70 -12.41
CA SER A 100 5.80 11.11 -13.78
C SER A 100 6.47 12.47 -13.85
N GLY A 101 6.93 12.85 -15.05
CA GLY A 101 7.60 14.12 -15.27
C GLY A 101 6.69 15.31 -14.96
N PHE A 102 7.19 16.29 -14.20
CA PHE A 102 6.42 17.49 -13.84
C PHE A 102 5.86 18.23 -15.07
N TYR A 103 6.67 18.36 -16.13
CA TYR A 103 6.24 19.00 -17.38
C TYR A 103 5.10 18.21 -18.04
N ASP A 104 5.24 16.88 -18.08
CA ASP A 104 4.26 16.03 -18.74
C ASP A 104 2.91 16.07 -18.00
N CYS A 105 2.92 15.94 -16.67
CA CYS A 105 1.70 16.11 -15.86
C CYS A 105 1.06 17.50 -16.05
N TYR A 106 1.88 18.55 -16.12
CA TYR A 106 1.39 19.90 -16.37
C TYR A 106 0.72 20.04 -17.75
N LYS A 107 1.34 19.49 -18.80
CA LYS A 107 0.73 19.46 -20.15
C LYS A 107 -0.56 18.65 -20.16
N SER A 108 -0.61 17.50 -19.50
CA SER A 108 -1.84 16.71 -19.37
C SER A 108 -2.96 17.52 -18.73
N TRP A 109 -2.65 18.20 -17.62
CA TRP A 109 -3.61 19.04 -16.92
C TRP A 109 -4.15 20.16 -17.80
N GLN A 110 -3.28 20.86 -18.54
CA GLN A 110 -3.70 21.90 -19.49
C GLN A 110 -4.68 21.35 -20.55
N GLU A 111 -4.43 20.15 -21.07
CA GLU A 111 -5.27 19.53 -22.09
C GLU A 111 -6.64 19.12 -21.55
N ILE A 112 -6.69 18.62 -20.30
CA ILE A 112 -7.95 18.34 -19.60
C ILE A 112 -8.74 19.63 -19.42
N GLN A 113 -8.08 20.72 -19.00
CA GLN A 113 -8.71 22.03 -18.85
C GLN A 113 -9.22 22.61 -20.19
N ALA A 114 -8.56 22.27 -21.29
CA ALA A 114 -8.99 22.61 -22.65
C ALA A 114 -10.16 21.73 -23.17
N GLY A 115 -10.69 20.81 -22.34
CA GLY A 115 -11.83 19.97 -22.67
C GLY A 115 -11.49 18.66 -23.37
N LYS A 116 -10.21 18.28 -23.49
CA LYS A 116 -9.86 16.93 -23.94
C LYS A 116 -10.23 15.90 -22.89
N THR A 117 -10.50 14.67 -23.33
CA THR A 117 -10.75 13.57 -22.40
C THR A 117 -9.50 13.31 -21.55
N ALA A 118 -9.69 12.93 -20.29
CA ALA A 118 -8.59 12.62 -19.39
C ALA A 118 -7.66 11.53 -19.95
N ILE A 119 -8.22 10.55 -20.67
CA ILE A 119 -7.42 9.47 -21.28
C ILE A 119 -6.55 9.98 -22.44
N ASP A 120 -7.07 10.88 -23.29
CA ASP A 120 -6.29 11.44 -24.39
C ASP A 120 -5.19 12.38 -23.90
N ALA A 121 -5.47 13.14 -22.84
CA ALA A 121 -4.51 14.01 -22.19
C ALA A 121 -3.43 13.22 -21.41
N ALA A 122 -3.80 12.11 -20.77
CA ALA A 122 -2.88 11.28 -20.00
C ALA A 122 -1.92 10.47 -20.89
N ARG A 123 -2.42 9.90 -22.01
CA ARG A 123 -1.61 9.05 -22.92
C ARG A 123 -0.34 9.70 -23.45
N LYS A 124 -0.30 11.03 -23.51
CA LYS A 124 0.84 11.79 -24.05
C LYS A 124 1.79 12.27 -22.97
N SER A 125 1.44 12.12 -21.69
CA SER A 125 2.02 12.95 -20.64
C SER A 125 2.05 12.34 -19.23
N ILE A 126 1.54 11.13 -19.04
CA ILE A 126 1.83 10.34 -17.84
C ILE A 126 2.62 9.15 -18.36
N TYR A 127 3.70 8.75 -17.70
CA TYR A 127 4.45 7.56 -18.08
C TYR A 127 3.45 6.44 -18.30
N LEU A 128 3.36 5.98 -19.55
CA LEU A 128 2.64 4.77 -19.85
C LEU A 128 3.30 3.71 -18.99
N ALA A 129 2.53 3.04 -18.13
CA ALA A 129 2.99 1.82 -17.47
C ALA A 129 3.68 0.92 -18.50
N THR A 130 3.24 0.93 -19.76
CA THR A 130 3.99 0.46 -20.92
C THR A 130 5.06 1.44 -21.42
N ALA A 131 6.20 1.50 -20.74
CA ALA A 131 7.45 1.80 -21.41
C ALA A 131 8.16 0.46 -21.63
N ASN A 132 8.23 0.06 -22.90
CA ASN A 132 8.99 -1.09 -23.38
C ASN A 132 10.34 -1.21 -22.66
N LYS A 133 10.58 -2.38 -22.07
CA LYS A 133 11.90 -2.99 -22.09
C LYS A 133 11.88 -4.09 -23.13
#